data_AF-A0A930MZZ2-F1
#
_entry.id   AF-A0A930MZZ2-F1
#
_cell.length_a   1.000
_cell.length_b   1.000
_cell.length_c   1.000
_cell.angle_alpha   90.00
_cell.angle_beta   90.00
_cell.angle_gamma   90.00
#
_symmetry.space_group_name_H-M   'P 1'
#
loop_
_entity.id
_entity.type
_entity.pdbx_description
1 polymer ?
#
loop_
_entity_poly.entity_id
_entity_poly.type
_entity_poly.pdbx_seq_one_letter_code
_entity_poly.pdbx_strand_id
1 'polypeptide(L)'
;MKKLLLLALVAILGVNAQAQNAPDIIKDQPAGTATVYKRVGGVMLAFQKGDDGKSKLSMFDLAKLAENGQPAGDLTMVVAADGKTVYLKNLLSYSTFIKNDPLGAWVKGTKEGNVIKIPAGQFIYYGNFDDGSYGIKVGYMEFKDGQLQPVDGDITLLMDGVSLKLDGTYMEGQSADDLKMKIIAGYWSDENSLYCGDITTVFSTDPTGIETVAAGANKQVVGETYFDLSGRQISKAGKGVSIKNVKFVDGTTKSVKVINNK
;
A
#
# COMPACT_ATOMS: atom_id res chain seq x y z
N MET A 1 -9.35 7.52 -22.55
CA MET A 1 -8.62 8.81 -22.32
C MET A 1 -9.51 9.99 -21.92
N LYS A 2 -10.81 10.08 -22.26
CA LYS A 2 -11.68 11.20 -21.81
C LYS A 2 -11.90 11.24 -20.29
N LYS A 3 -12.01 10.08 -19.63
CA LYS A 3 -12.38 9.98 -18.20
C LYS A 3 -11.29 10.41 -17.22
N LEU A 4 -10.01 10.34 -17.60
CA LEU A 4 -8.89 10.84 -16.78
C LEU A 4 -8.89 12.37 -16.63
N LEU A 5 -9.37 13.09 -17.64
CA LEU A 5 -9.46 14.55 -17.63
C LEU A 5 -10.63 15.06 -16.77
N LEU A 6 -11.68 14.26 -16.58
CA LEU A 6 -12.84 14.68 -15.79
C LEU A 6 -12.48 14.91 -14.31
N LEU A 7 -11.65 14.06 -13.68
CA LEU A 7 -11.32 14.25 -12.26
C LEU A 7 -10.37 15.43 -11.98
N ALA A 8 -9.62 15.91 -12.98
CA ALA A 8 -8.74 17.06 -12.84
C ALA A 8 -9.45 18.42 -13.03
N LEU A 9 -10.67 18.44 -13.60
CA LEU A 9 -11.36 19.68 -13.98
C LEU A 9 -12.85 19.77 -13.58
N VAL A 10 -13.44 18.73 -13.00
CA VAL A 10 -14.85 18.76 -12.61
C VAL A 10 -14.99 19.41 -11.23
N ALA A 11 -15.58 20.60 -11.20
CA ALA A 11 -16.30 21.07 -10.03
C ALA A 11 -17.38 20.03 -9.72
N ILE A 12 -17.18 19.23 -8.67
CA ILE A 12 -18.10 18.18 -8.23
C ILE A 12 -19.37 18.87 -7.72
N LEU A 13 -20.28 19.21 -8.64
CA LEU A 13 -21.65 19.57 -8.31
C LEU A 13 -22.39 18.27 -8.03
N GLY A 14 -22.28 17.82 -6.77
CA GLY A 14 -23.03 16.68 -6.27
C GLY A 14 -24.51 17.01 -6.24
N VAL A 15 -25.24 16.62 -7.27
CA VAL A 15 -26.68 16.40 -7.13
C VAL A 15 -26.82 15.03 -6.46
N ASN A 16 -27.13 15.05 -5.17
CA ASN A 16 -27.41 13.87 -4.33
C ASN A 16 -28.72 13.18 -4.74
N ALA A 17 -28.82 12.71 -5.98
CA ALA A 17 -29.79 11.70 -6.36
C ALA A 17 -29.10 10.35 -6.18
N GLN A 18 -29.36 9.70 -5.04
CA GLN A 18 -28.88 8.34 -4.77
C GLN A 18 -29.49 7.43 -5.85
N ALA A 19 -28.68 6.99 -6.82
CA ALA A 19 -29.15 6.14 -7.90
C ALA A 19 -29.76 4.86 -7.31
N GLN A 20 -30.84 4.37 -7.92
CA GLN A 20 -31.66 3.28 -7.38
C GLN A 20 -30.94 1.92 -7.25
N ASN A 21 -29.67 1.83 -7.67
CA ASN A 21 -28.76 0.70 -7.53
C ASN A 21 -27.32 1.13 -7.19
N ALA A 22 -27.13 2.30 -6.56
CA ALA A 22 -25.80 2.76 -6.18
C ALA A 22 -25.15 1.77 -5.18
N PRO A 23 -23.87 1.43 -5.34
CA PRO A 23 -23.17 0.55 -4.41
C PRO A 23 -23.03 1.24 -3.04
N ASP A 24 -23.03 0.43 -1.99
CA ASP A 24 -22.73 0.90 -0.65
C ASP A 24 -21.26 1.33 -0.57
N ILE A 25 -21.03 2.60 -0.20
CA ILE A 25 -19.70 3.17 0.02
C ILE A 25 -19.64 3.69 1.45
N ILE A 26 -18.68 3.19 2.22
CA ILE A 26 -18.49 3.59 3.61
C ILE A 26 -17.67 4.88 3.62
N LYS A 27 -18.32 6.02 3.87
CA LYS A 27 -17.66 7.34 3.90
C LYS A 27 -17.25 7.76 5.30
N ASP A 28 -18.13 7.51 6.27
CA ASP A 28 -17.88 7.83 7.67
C ASP A 28 -16.94 6.82 8.30
N GLN A 29 -16.14 7.27 9.27
CA GLN A 29 -15.24 6.39 10.00
C GLN A 29 -16.04 5.31 10.77
N PRO A 30 -15.76 4.02 10.54
CA PRO A 30 -16.40 2.94 11.28
C PRO A 30 -16.06 2.97 12.77
N ALA A 31 -16.95 2.42 13.61
CA ALA A 31 -16.70 2.28 15.03
C ALA A 31 -15.58 1.25 15.30
N GLY A 32 -14.67 1.59 16.20
CA GLY A 32 -13.56 0.72 16.60
C GLY A 32 -12.30 1.50 16.98
N THR A 33 -11.19 0.79 17.09
CA THR A 33 -9.88 1.39 17.38
C THR A 33 -9.20 1.77 16.07
N ALA A 34 -8.92 3.06 15.89
CA ALA A 34 -8.22 3.58 14.72
C ALA A 34 -6.70 3.59 14.93
N THR A 35 -5.97 3.14 13.92
CA THR A 35 -4.51 3.19 13.82
C THR A 35 -4.12 3.82 12.49
N VAL A 36 -3.21 4.79 12.54
CA VAL A 36 -2.70 5.50 11.35
C VAL A 36 -1.30 5.00 11.03
N TYR A 37 -1.07 4.62 9.78
CA TYR A 37 0.21 4.15 9.27
C TYR A 37 0.72 5.05 8.16
N LYS A 38 1.96 5.50 8.30
CA LYS A 38 2.66 6.22 7.23
C LYS A 38 3.17 5.24 6.19
N ARG A 39 3.18 5.66 4.93
CA ARG A 39 3.85 4.92 3.85
C ARG A 39 5.35 5.12 3.94
N VAL A 40 6.10 4.04 4.11
CA VAL A 40 7.57 4.06 4.28
C VAL A 40 8.32 3.42 3.10
N GLY A 41 7.60 2.84 2.13
CA GLY A 41 8.19 2.27 0.93
C GLY A 41 7.15 1.73 -0.05
N GLY A 42 7.64 1.29 -1.21
CA GLY A 42 6.83 0.78 -2.31
C GLY A 42 6.73 1.75 -3.48
N VAL A 43 5.99 1.35 -4.51
CA VAL A 43 5.85 2.11 -5.76
C VAL A 43 4.39 2.46 -6.00
N MET A 44 4.13 3.73 -6.29
CA MET A 44 2.85 4.23 -6.77
C MET A 44 2.84 4.28 -8.29
N LEU A 45 1.73 3.83 -8.90
CA LEU A 45 1.43 3.98 -10.32
C LEU A 45 0.32 5.01 -10.47
N ALA A 46 0.62 6.09 -11.18
CA ALA A 46 -0.34 7.15 -11.42
C ALA A 46 -0.15 7.74 -12.81
N PHE A 47 -1.25 8.18 -13.41
CA PHE A 47 -1.18 8.86 -14.69
C PHE A 47 -0.78 10.33 -14.50
N GLN A 48 0.25 10.75 -15.21
CA GLN A 48 0.63 12.14 -15.34
C GLN A 48 0.20 12.67 -16.69
N LYS A 49 -0.21 13.94 -16.72
CA LYS A 49 -0.42 14.67 -17.98
C LYS A 49 0.95 15.11 -18.51
N GLY A 50 1.30 14.68 -19.72
CA GLY A 50 2.48 15.14 -20.44
C GLY A 50 2.27 16.51 -21.06
N ASP A 51 3.36 17.11 -21.54
CA ASP A 51 3.37 18.43 -22.21
C ASP A 51 2.55 18.41 -23.51
N ASP A 52 2.40 17.24 -24.13
CA ASP A 52 1.55 16.98 -25.29
C ASP A 52 0.06 16.86 -24.94
N GLY A 53 -0.30 17.03 -23.66
CA GLY A 53 -1.64 16.92 -23.13
C GLY A 53 -2.13 15.47 -22.95
N LYS A 54 -1.35 14.46 -23.32
CA LYS A 54 -1.71 13.03 -23.17
C LYS A 54 -1.34 12.54 -21.79
N SER A 55 -2.11 11.59 -21.27
CA SER A 55 -1.81 10.94 -19.99
C SER A 55 -0.84 9.78 -20.20
N LYS A 56 0.26 9.76 -19.45
CA LYS A 56 1.24 8.66 -19.39
C LYS A 56 1.21 8.03 -18.01
N LEU A 57 1.22 6.69 -17.95
CA LEU A 57 1.39 5.99 -16.69
C LEU A 57 2.83 6.14 -16.21
N SER A 58 2.99 6.67 -15.00
CA SER A 58 4.27 6.92 -14.34
C SER A 58 4.36 6.12 -13.04
N MET A 59 5.58 5.73 -12.68
CA MET A 59 5.91 5.07 -11.42
C MET A 59 6.63 6.04 -10.50
N PHE A 60 6.26 6.05 -9.22
CA PHE A 60 6.88 6.87 -8.19
C PHE A 60 7.28 6.03 -7.00
N ASP A 61 8.53 6.19 -6.59
CA ASP A 61 9.02 5.64 -5.33
C ASP A 61 8.42 6.46 -4.17
N LEU A 62 7.64 5.79 -3.30
CA LEU A 62 6.93 6.43 -2.20
C LEU A 62 7.88 7.01 -1.14
N ALA A 63 9.04 6.37 -0.91
CA ALA A 63 10.03 6.87 0.04
C ALA A 63 10.70 8.13 -0.50
N LYS A 64 11.08 8.14 -1.79
CA LYS A 64 11.65 9.34 -2.43
C LYS A 64 10.66 10.49 -2.49
N LEU A 65 9.38 10.22 -2.74
CA LEU A 65 8.33 11.24 -2.65
C LEU A 65 8.27 11.88 -1.25
N ALA A 66 8.34 11.06 -0.20
CA ALA A 66 8.37 11.56 1.18
C ALA A 66 9.64 12.38 1.49
N GLU A 67 10.82 11.92 1.05
CA GLU A 67 12.10 12.64 1.19
C GLU A 67 12.07 14.02 0.51
N ASN A 68 11.38 14.11 -0.63
CA ASN A 68 11.20 15.35 -1.38
C ASN A 68 10.09 16.27 -0.82
N GLY A 69 9.55 15.96 0.36
CA GLY A 69 8.49 16.77 0.99
C GLY A 69 7.12 16.63 0.32
N GLN A 70 6.91 15.58 -0.47
CA GLN A 70 5.67 15.27 -1.19
C GLN A 70 5.12 13.88 -0.82
N PRO A 71 5.00 13.52 0.47
CA PRO A 71 4.54 12.19 0.86
C PRO A 71 3.11 11.94 0.38
N ALA A 72 2.84 10.69 -0.02
CA ALA A 72 1.47 10.21 -0.13
C ALA A 72 0.84 10.18 1.28
N GLY A 73 -0.48 10.36 1.34
CA GLY A 73 -1.23 10.35 2.59
C GLY A 73 -1.21 9.00 3.30
N ASP A 74 -1.48 9.07 4.60
CA ASP A 74 -1.43 7.92 5.51
C ASP A 74 -2.59 6.94 5.26
N LEU A 75 -2.31 5.65 5.50
CA LEU A 75 -3.32 4.60 5.58
C LEU A 75 -3.93 4.65 6.98
N THR A 76 -5.26 4.66 7.07
CA THR A 76 -5.96 4.50 8.36
C THR A 76 -6.65 3.16 8.40
N MET A 77 -6.41 2.39 9.47
CA MET A 77 -7.10 1.14 9.74
C MET A 77 -7.95 1.28 10.99
N VAL A 78 -9.20 0.83 10.94
CA VAL A 78 -10.05 0.64 12.12
C VAL A 78 -10.23 -0.84 12.37
N VAL A 79 -9.96 -1.29 13.59
CA VAL A 79 -10.31 -2.64 14.06
C VAL A 79 -11.60 -2.54 14.86
N ALA A 80 -12.65 -3.26 14.44
CA ALA A 80 -13.92 -3.28 15.14
C ALA A 80 -13.81 -3.97 16.50
N ALA A 81 -14.84 -3.80 17.33
CA ALA A 81 -14.88 -4.38 18.69
C ALA A 81 -14.78 -5.92 18.73
N ASP A 82 -15.09 -6.61 17.62
CA ASP A 82 -14.95 -8.06 17.49
C ASP A 82 -13.49 -8.54 17.31
N GLY A 83 -12.55 -7.61 17.12
CA GLY A 83 -11.13 -7.90 16.87
C GLY A 83 -10.82 -8.59 15.53
N LYS A 84 -11.83 -8.83 14.69
CA LYS A 84 -11.75 -9.58 13.44
C LYS A 84 -12.14 -8.73 12.23
N THR A 85 -13.14 -7.89 12.34
CA THR A 85 -13.54 -6.99 11.26
C THR A 85 -12.59 -5.80 11.23
N VAL A 86 -12.07 -5.49 10.05
CA VAL A 86 -11.23 -4.31 9.84
C VAL A 86 -11.76 -3.45 8.71
N TYR A 87 -11.47 -2.16 8.80
CA TYR A 87 -11.80 -1.18 7.76
C TYR A 87 -10.54 -0.40 7.43
N LEU A 88 -10.25 -0.22 6.15
CA LEU A 88 -9.07 0.51 5.71
C LEU A 88 -9.48 1.66 4.81
N LYS A 89 -8.94 2.84 5.08
CA LYS A 89 -9.08 4.04 4.27
C LYS A 89 -7.72 4.41 3.67
N ASN A 90 -7.74 4.95 2.45
CA ASN A 90 -6.56 5.38 1.69
C ASN A 90 -5.61 4.21 1.37
N LEU A 91 -6.16 3.09 0.91
CA LEU A 91 -5.36 1.92 0.54
C LEU A 91 -4.49 2.16 -0.70
N LEU A 92 -4.98 2.96 -1.66
CA LEU A 92 -4.23 3.43 -2.83
C LEU A 92 -3.51 4.74 -2.51
N SER A 93 -2.23 4.86 -2.85
CA SER A 93 -1.45 6.07 -2.55
C SER A 93 -1.91 7.27 -3.37
N TYR A 94 -2.15 7.09 -4.67
CA TYR A 94 -2.50 8.19 -5.56
C TYR A 94 -3.79 8.92 -5.16
N SER A 95 -4.77 8.19 -4.59
CA SER A 95 -6.06 8.79 -4.20
C SER A 95 -5.89 9.91 -3.16
N THR A 96 -4.82 9.87 -2.37
CA THR A 96 -4.53 10.85 -1.32
C THR A 96 -4.03 12.20 -1.84
N PHE A 97 -3.60 12.27 -3.10
CA PHE A 97 -3.19 13.52 -3.74
C PHE A 97 -4.37 14.33 -4.31
N ILE A 98 -5.57 13.75 -4.28
CA ILE A 98 -6.75 14.37 -4.88
C ILE A 98 -7.39 15.29 -3.86
N LYS A 99 -7.55 16.56 -4.27
CA LYS A 99 -8.15 17.58 -3.43
C LYS A 99 -9.54 17.17 -2.95
N ASN A 100 -9.84 17.43 -1.68
CA ASN A 100 -11.09 17.10 -0.99
C ASN A 100 -11.37 15.60 -0.80
N ASP A 101 -10.39 14.73 -1.06
CA ASP A 101 -10.46 13.29 -0.76
C ASP A 101 -11.75 12.58 -1.23
N PRO A 102 -12.20 12.75 -2.49
CA PRO A 102 -13.44 12.15 -2.97
C PRO A 102 -13.38 10.61 -3.04
N LEU A 103 -12.18 10.02 -2.97
CA LEU A 103 -11.94 8.58 -2.93
C LEU A 103 -11.59 8.08 -1.52
N GLY A 104 -11.75 8.92 -0.49
CA GLY A 104 -11.44 8.63 0.91
C GLY A 104 -12.43 7.70 1.62
N ALA A 105 -12.98 6.74 0.89
CA ALA A 105 -13.90 5.74 1.43
C ALA A 105 -13.13 4.60 2.12
N TRP A 106 -13.86 3.88 2.98
CA TRP A 106 -13.36 2.72 3.67
C TRP A 106 -13.69 1.44 2.91
N VAL A 107 -12.70 0.54 2.80
CA VAL A 107 -12.91 -0.85 2.38
C VAL A 107 -12.97 -1.74 3.61
N LYS A 108 -13.90 -2.69 3.62
CA LYS A 108 -14.09 -3.65 4.70
C LYS A 108 -13.29 -4.92 4.43
N GLY A 109 -12.71 -5.49 5.47
CA GLY A 109 -12.00 -6.75 5.40
C GLY A 109 -12.08 -7.52 6.71
N THR A 110 -11.31 -8.60 6.77
CA THR A 110 -11.16 -9.48 7.93
C THR A 110 -9.71 -9.61 8.32
N LYS A 111 -9.45 -9.76 9.61
CA LYS A 111 -8.16 -9.95 10.23
C LYS A 111 -8.14 -11.28 10.97
N GLU A 112 -7.16 -12.12 10.65
CA GLU A 112 -6.89 -13.38 11.33
C GLU A 112 -5.41 -13.42 11.69
N GLY A 113 -5.11 -13.41 12.99
CA GLY A 113 -3.73 -13.30 13.46
C GLY A 113 -3.05 -12.04 12.91
N ASN A 114 -1.99 -12.26 12.12
CA ASN A 114 -1.18 -11.26 11.45
C ASN A 114 -1.55 -11.01 9.97
N VAL A 115 -2.65 -11.60 9.48
CA VAL A 115 -3.07 -11.46 8.09
C VAL A 115 -4.38 -10.67 8.02
N ILE A 116 -4.42 -9.67 7.16
CA ILE A 116 -5.62 -8.92 6.79
C ILE A 116 -5.98 -9.27 5.35
N LYS A 117 -7.24 -9.61 5.12
CA LYS A 117 -7.81 -9.86 3.79
C LYS A 117 -8.96 -8.90 3.52
N ILE A 118 -8.93 -8.27 2.35
CA ILE A 118 -9.96 -7.33 1.89
C ILE A 118 -10.52 -7.88 0.58
N PRO A 119 -11.82 -8.20 0.53
CA PRO A 119 -12.46 -8.62 -0.71
C PRO A 119 -12.29 -7.57 -1.82
N ALA A 120 -11.86 -8.01 -3.00
CA ALA A 120 -11.76 -7.15 -4.17
C ALA A 120 -13.15 -6.71 -4.67
N GLY A 121 -13.17 -5.67 -5.51
CA GLY A 121 -14.38 -5.16 -6.15
C GLY A 121 -15.18 -4.16 -5.31
N GLN A 122 -14.74 -3.84 -4.09
CA GLN A 122 -15.35 -2.80 -3.26
C GLN A 122 -15.16 -1.42 -3.89
N PHE A 123 -16.23 -0.62 -3.91
CA PHE A 123 -16.21 0.73 -4.44
C PHE A 123 -15.64 1.71 -3.42
N ILE A 124 -14.73 2.57 -3.87
CA ILE A 124 -14.24 3.73 -3.11
C ILE A 124 -14.77 5.06 -3.65
N TYR A 125 -15.42 5.02 -4.81
CA TYR A 125 -16.07 6.15 -5.44
C TYR A 125 -17.15 5.64 -6.40
N TYR A 126 -18.28 6.33 -6.49
CA TYR A 126 -19.33 6.07 -7.48
C TYR A 126 -20.06 7.38 -7.80
N GLY A 127 -20.35 7.59 -9.07
CA GLY A 127 -20.99 8.81 -9.54
C GLY A 127 -21.85 8.58 -10.79
N ASN A 128 -22.69 9.57 -11.07
CA ASN A 128 -23.44 9.68 -12.31
C ASN A 128 -22.72 10.66 -13.24
N PHE A 129 -22.53 10.24 -14.49
CA PHE A 129 -21.91 11.01 -15.55
C PHE A 129 -22.86 11.05 -16.76
N ASP A 130 -22.59 11.95 -17.70
CA ASP A 130 -23.43 12.11 -18.90
C ASP A 130 -23.57 10.81 -19.72
N ASP A 131 -22.57 9.94 -19.67
CA ASP A 131 -22.52 8.66 -20.39
C ASP A 131 -22.86 7.43 -19.53
N GLY A 132 -23.23 7.62 -18.26
CA GLY A 132 -23.69 6.54 -17.38
C GLY A 132 -23.24 6.66 -15.94
N SER A 133 -23.57 5.65 -15.13
CA SER A 133 -23.22 5.59 -13.71
C SER A 133 -22.10 4.56 -13.49
N TYR A 134 -20.95 5.03 -13.01
CA TYR A 134 -19.78 4.18 -12.79
C TYR A 134 -18.92 4.74 -11.66
N GLY A 135 -17.93 3.95 -11.23
CA GLY A 135 -17.12 4.26 -10.07
C GLY A 135 -15.73 3.62 -10.12
N ILE A 136 -14.98 3.80 -9.04
CA ILE A 136 -13.66 3.20 -8.84
C ILE A 136 -13.81 2.05 -7.85
N LYS A 137 -13.42 0.84 -8.29
CA LYS A 137 -13.28 -0.35 -7.47
C LYS A 137 -11.83 -0.56 -7.08
N VAL A 138 -11.60 -1.22 -5.95
CA VAL A 138 -10.27 -1.64 -5.50
C VAL A 138 -10.13 -3.15 -5.62
N GLY A 139 -9.01 -3.62 -6.18
CA GLY A 139 -8.71 -5.04 -6.36
C GLY A 139 -7.31 -5.26 -6.91
N TYR A 140 -6.96 -6.50 -7.27
CA TYR A 140 -5.73 -6.77 -7.99
C TYR A 140 -5.92 -6.57 -9.50
N MET A 141 -4.90 -6.04 -10.15
CA MET A 141 -4.75 -6.13 -11.60
C MET A 141 -3.40 -6.77 -11.94
N GLU A 142 -3.37 -7.54 -13.02
CA GLU A 142 -2.18 -8.20 -13.52
C GLU A 142 -1.93 -7.80 -14.99
N PHE A 143 -0.67 -7.58 -15.34
CA PHE A 143 -0.27 -7.26 -16.70
C PHE A 143 -0.27 -8.53 -17.54
N LYS A 144 -1.21 -8.60 -18.48
CA LYS A 144 -1.42 -9.72 -19.41
C LYS A 144 -1.75 -9.17 -20.79
N ASP A 145 -1.12 -9.73 -21.82
CA ASP A 145 -1.39 -9.39 -23.22
C ASP A 145 -1.25 -7.89 -23.51
N GLY A 146 -0.22 -7.25 -22.94
CA GLY A 146 0.06 -5.83 -23.15
C GLY A 146 -0.80 -4.85 -22.36
N GLN A 147 -1.67 -5.33 -21.46
CA GLN A 147 -2.57 -4.48 -20.68
C GLN A 147 -2.74 -4.98 -19.24
N LEU A 148 -3.06 -4.07 -18.32
CA LEU A 148 -3.46 -4.42 -16.96
C LEU A 148 -4.92 -4.85 -16.96
N GLN A 149 -5.21 -6.02 -16.39
CA GLN A 149 -6.56 -6.60 -16.32
C GLN A 149 -6.88 -6.99 -14.87
N PRO A 150 -8.12 -6.79 -14.39
CA PRO A 150 -8.50 -7.26 -13.06
C PRO A 150 -8.33 -8.77 -12.93
N VAL A 151 -7.88 -9.20 -11.74
CA VAL A 151 -7.77 -10.62 -11.39
C VAL A 151 -8.43 -10.87 -10.04
N ASP A 152 -8.99 -12.06 -9.89
CA ASP A 152 -9.65 -12.46 -8.64
C ASP A 152 -8.64 -12.61 -7.50
N GLY A 153 -9.15 -12.39 -6.28
CA GLY A 153 -8.41 -12.62 -5.04
C GLY A 153 -8.54 -11.47 -4.05
N ASP A 154 -8.52 -11.82 -2.76
CA ASP A 154 -8.53 -10.84 -1.68
C ASP A 154 -7.20 -10.11 -1.60
N ILE A 155 -7.27 -8.78 -1.50
CA ILE A 155 -6.10 -7.96 -1.21
C ILE A 155 -5.58 -8.34 0.16
N THR A 156 -4.30 -8.68 0.23
CA THR A 156 -3.68 -9.17 1.45
C THR A 156 -2.67 -8.17 2.02
N LEU A 157 -2.81 -7.85 3.30
CA LEU A 157 -1.82 -7.09 4.07
C LEU A 157 -1.29 -7.97 5.21
N LEU A 158 0.03 -8.02 5.35
CA LEU A 158 0.72 -8.73 6.42
C LEU A 158 1.13 -7.74 7.50
N MET A 159 0.78 -8.05 8.75
CA MET A 159 1.20 -7.28 9.92
C MET A 159 2.53 -7.83 10.45
N ASP A 160 3.47 -6.93 10.73
CA ASP A 160 4.76 -7.22 11.36
C ASP A 160 5.06 -6.13 12.40
N GLY A 161 4.65 -6.38 13.65
CA GLY A 161 4.76 -5.41 14.74
C GLY A 161 4.01 -4.11 14.44
N VAL A 162 4.76 -3.02 14.29
CA VAL A 162 4.25 -1.67 13.96
C VAL A 162 4.02 -1.44 12.47
N SER A 163 4.34 -2.43 11.63
CA SER A 163 4.32 -2.32 10.17
C SER A 163 3.19 -3.13 9.53
N LEU A 164 2.72 -2.64 8.39
CA LEU A 164 1.87 -3.38 7.44
C LEU A 164 2.59 -3.49 6.11
N LYS A 165 2.49 -4.64 5.45
CA LYS A 165 3.06 -4.88 4.12
C LYS A 165 2.01 -5.38 3.16
N LEU A 166 1.91 -4.73 2.01
CA LEU A 166 1.13 -5.23 0.88
C LEU A 166 1.77 -6.50 0.33
N ASP A 167 1.01 -7.58 0.33
CA ASP A 167 1.43 -8.89 -0.16
C ASP A 167 0.80 -9.21 -1.52
N GLY A 168 1.41 -10.15 -2.24
CA GLY A 168 0.90 -10.64 -3.53
C GLY A 168 1.02 -9.67 -4.70
N THR A 169 1.66 -8.50 -4.53
CA THR A 169 2.05 -7.60 -5.63
C THR A 169 3.52 -7.75 -5.99
N TYR A 170 3.85 -7.65 -7.27
CA TYR A 170 5.21 -7.72 -7.77
C TYR A 170 5.37 -6.93 -9.07
N MET A 171 6.61 -6.63 -9.38
CA MET A 171 7.04 -6.20 -10.70
C MET A 171 8.38 -6.88 -11.00
N GLU A 172 8.42 -7.65 -12.07
CA GLU A 172 9.58 -8.39 -12.55
C GLU A 172 9.78 -8.09 -14.04
N GLY A 173 10.99 -8.30 -14.54
CA GLY A 173 11.35 -8.03 -15.94
C GLY A 173 12.09 -6.69 -16.10
N GLN A 174 12.92 -6.61 -17.14
CA GLN A 174 13.75 -5.42 -17.44
C GLN A 174 13.36 -4.73 -18.75
N SER A 175 12.45 -5.32 -19.52
CA SER A 175 11.96 -4.85 -20.81
C SER A 175 10.45 -5.01 -20.93
N ALA A 176 9.85 -4.47 -21.99
CA ALA A 176 8.43 -4.65 -22.25
C ALA A 176 8.05 -6.12 -22.51
N ASP A 177 8.99 -6.92 -23.03
CA ASP A 177 8.74 -8.29 -23.50
C ASP A 177 8.75 -9.31 -22.35
N ASP A 178 9.39 -8.99 -21.22
CA ASP A 178 9.49 -9.84 -20.03
C ASP A 178 8.82 -9.24 -18.79
N LEU A 179 8.12 -8.10 -18.94
CA LEU A 179 7.43 -7.43 -17.85
C LEU A 179 6.31 -8.33 -17.28
N LYS A 180 6.47 -8.70 -16.01
CA LYS A 180 5.40 -9.30 -15.21
C LYS A 180 5.06 -8.36 -14.08
N MET A 181 3.80 -8.01 -13.96
CA MET A 181 3.38 -7.04 -12.97
C MET A 181 2.03 -7.43 -12.39
N LYS A 182 1.94 -7.48 -11.07
CA LYS A 182 0.68 -7.60 -10.33
C LYS A 182 0.62 -6.49 -9.29
N ILE A 183 -0.42 -5.68 -9.34
CA ILE A 183 -0.58 -4.47 -8.53
C ILE A 183 -1.90 -4.53 -7.78
N ILE A 184 -1.98 -3.87 -6.63
CA ILE A 184 -3.29 -3.41 -6.17
C ILE A 184 -3.65 -2.18 -7.02
N ALA A 185 -4.89 -2.12 -7.50
CA ALA A 185 -5.36 -1.07 -8.38
C ALA A 185 -6.68 -0.49 -7.91
N GLY A 186 -6.84 0.81 -8.16
CA GLY A 186 -8.13 1.40 -8.45
C GLY A 186 -8.44 1.19 -9.92
N TYR A 187 -9.62 0.71 -10.28
CA TYR A 187 -10.04 0.57 -11.68
C TYR A 187 -11.49 0.96 -11.89
N TRP A 188 -11.78 1.47 -13.08
CA TRP A 188 -13.10 1.91 -13.48
C TRP A 188 -14.05 0.72 -13.61
N SER A 189 -15.24 0.81 -13.02
CA SER A 189 -16.16 -0.32 -12.90
C SER A 189 -16.86 -0.74 -14.19
N ASP A 190 -16.89 0.14 -15.19
CA ASP A 190 -17.56 -0.03 -16.48
C ASP A 190 -16.64 -0.66 -17.53
N GLU A 191 -15.39 -0.20 -17.63
CA GLU A 191 -14.44 -0.66 -18.65
C GLU A 191 -13.23 -1.42 -18.07
N ASN A 192 -13.17 -1.59 -16.75
CA ASN A 192 -12.06 -2.25 -16.03
C ASN A 192 -10.68 -1.63 -16.31
N SER A 193 -10.64 -0.37 -16.76
CA SER A 193 -9.39 0.33 -17.04
C SER A 193 -8.73 0.82 -15.76
N LEU A 194 -7.39 0.80 -15.74
CA LEU A 194 -6.60 1.28 -14.62
C LEU A 194 -6.91 2.75 -14.33
N TYR A 195 -7.15 3.06 -13.05
CA TYR A 195 -7.15 4.42 -12.53
C TYR A 195 -5.80 4.79 -11.89
N CYS A 196 -5.34 3.98 -10.94
CA CYS A 196 -4.03 4.08 -10.30
C CYS A 196 -3.69 2.75 -9.63
N GLY A 197 -2.47 2.59 -9.12
CA GLY A 197 -2.13 1.39 -8.34
C GLY A 197 -0.92 1.55 -7.45
N ASP A 198 -0.68 0.51 -6.65
CA ASP A 198 0.43 0.42 -5.73
C ASP A 198 1.10 -0.97 -5.85
N ILE A 199 2.41 -1.00 -5.62
CA ILE A 199 3.22 -2.22 -5.61
C ILE A 199 4.07 -2.22 -4.35
N THR A 200 4.11 -3.37 -3.68
CA THR A 200 5.01 -3.69 -2.55
C THR A 200 5.01 -2.65 -1.44
N THR A 201 3.90 -1.93 -1.27
CA THR A 201 3.79 -0.86 -0.28
C THR A 201 4.02 -1.36 1.13
N VAL A 202 4.83 -0.62 1.87
CA VAL A 202 5.07 -0.83 3.29
C VAL A 202 4.56 0.38 4.06
N PHE A 203 3.88 0.12 5.16
CA PHE A 203 3.35 1.11 6.07
C PHE A 203 3.92 0.91 7.48
N SER A 204 4.05 1.97 8.27
CA SER A 204 4.51 1.92 9.66
C SER A 204 3.85 3.00 10.53
N THR A 205 3.53 2.67 11.79
CA THR A 205 3.14 3.67 12.79
C THR A 205 4.34 4.40 13.41
N ASP A 206 5.55 3.87 13.22
CA ASP A 206 6.81 4.50 13.60
C ASP A 206 7.69 4.66 12.35
N PRO A 207 7.51 5.74 11.57
CA PRO A 207 8.24 5.97 10.33
C PRO A 207 9.71 6.39 10.55
N THR A 208 10.03 6.86 11.76
CA THR A 208 11.37 7.30 12.17
C THR A 208 12.16 6.19 12.85
N GLY A 209 11.45 5.22 13.42
CA GLY A 209 11.98 3.91 13.78
C GLY A 209 12.34 3.17 12.51
N ILE A 210 13.53 3.44 11.98
CA ILE A 210 14.19 2.51 11.06
C ILE A 210 14.55 1.26 11.89
N GLU A 211 13.55 0.46 12.23
CA GLU A 211 13.71 -0.98 12.28
C GLU A 211 13.64 -1.42 10.83
N THR A 212 14.81 -1.67 10.28
CA THR A 212 15.05 -2.44 9.06
C THR A 212 13.87 -3.31 8.63
N VAL A 213 13.46 -3.10 7.38
CA VAL A 213 12.53 -3.91 6.58
C VAL A 213 12.56 -5.40 7.00
N ALA A 214 11.41 -5.87 7.49
CA ALA A 214 10.86 -7.23 7.44
C ALA A 214 11.85 -8.41 7.60
N ALA A 215 11.82 -9.03 8.78
CA ALA A 215 11.92 -10.49 9.02
C ALA A 215 12.35 -10.74 10.47
N GLY A 216 11.45 -11.17 11.35
CA GLY A 216 11.89 -11.68 12.65
C GLY A 216 10.83 -12.14 13.62
N ALA A 217 9.60 -11.64 13.55
CA ALA A 217 8.53 -12.21 14.35
C ALA A 217 8.23 -13.63 13.82
N ASN A 218 8.63 -14.66 14.58
CA ASN A 218 8.49 -16.12 14.31
C ASN A 218 9.67 -16.86 13.67
N LYS A 219 10.84 -16.23 13.46
CA LYS A 219 12.01 -16.99 13.00
C LYS A 219 12.81 -17.52 14.18
N GLN A 220 12.96 -18.85 14.26
CA GLN A 220 13.80 -19.49 15.26
C GLN A 220 15.28 -19.11 15.04
N VAL A 221 15.94 -18.63 16.09
CA VAL A 221 17.35 -18.24 16.07
C VAL A 221 18.24 -19.47 16.16
N VAL A 222 19.23 -19.57 15.27
CA VAL A 222 20.23 -20.66 15.23
C VAL A 222 21.65 -20.17 15.51
N GLY A 223 21.88 -18.86 15.55
CA GLY A 223 23.19 -18.33 15.87
C GLY A 223 23.22 -16.82 16.04
N GLU A 224 24.15 -16.36 16.87
CA GLU A 224 24.45 -14.95 17.05
C GLU A 224 25.96 -14.72 16.89
N THR A 225 26.33 -13.69 16.14
CA THR A 225 27.72 -13.22 16.04
C THR A 225 27.79 -11.72 16.29
N TYR A 226 28.90 -11.26 16.87
CA TYR A 226 29.10 -9.85 17.20
C TYR A 226 30.33 -9.32 16.45
N PHE A 227 30.26 -8.07 16.01
CA PHE A 227 31.35 -7.38 15.33
C PHE A 227 31.55 -6.00 15.95
N ASP A 228 32.80 -5.55 16.03
CA ASP A 228 33.09 -4.15 16.30
C ASP A 228 32.94 -3.29 15.02
N LEU A 229 33.11 -1.97 15.15
CA LEU A 229 32.98 -1.04 14.02
C LEU A 229 34.07 -1.18 12.95
N SER A 230 35.15 -1.92 13.23
CA SER A 230 36.18 -2.24 12.23
C SER A 230 35.85 -3.50 11.42
N GLY A 231 34.72 -4.17 11.72
CA GLY A 231 34.33 -5.43 11.09
C GLY A 231 35.02 -6.66 11.69
N ARG A 232 35.75 -6.50 12.81
CA ARG A 232 36.36 -7.63 13.52
C ARG A 232 35.29 -8.35 14.35
N GLN A 233 35.27 -9.67 14.24
CA GLN A 233 34.39 -10.50 15.06
C GLN A 233 34.83 -10.49 16.54
N ILE A 234 33.88 -10.27 17.44
CA ILE A 234 34.05 -10.23 18.89
C ILE A 234 33.13 -11.27 19.54
N SER A 235 33.50 -11.77 20.73
CA SER A 235 32.78 -12.85 21.40
C SER A 235 31.43 -12.42 22.02
N LYS A 236 31.25 -11.12 22.26
CA LYS A 236 30.05 -10.49 22.80
C LYS A 236 30.08 -8.98 22.49
N ALA A 237 28.97 -8.29 22.69
CA ALA A 237 28.92 -6.83 22.56
C ALA A 237 29.97 -6.15 23.45
N GLY A 238 30.85 -5.36 22.84
CA GLY A 238 31.83 -4.54 23.55
C GLY A 238 31.20 -3.28 24.12
N LYS A 239 31.92 -2.57 25.00
CA LYS A 239 31.50 -1.25 25.48
C LYS A 239 31.45 -0.27 24.30
N GLY A 240 30.36 0.47 24.17
CA GLY A 240 30.08 1.33 23.01
C GLY A 240 29.21 0.64 21.97
N VAL A 241 29.47 0.91 20.68
CA VAL A 241 28.67 0.39 19.56
C VAL A 241 29.25 -0.91 19.03
N SER A 242 28.41 -1.92 18.84
CA SER A 242 28.72 -3.18 18.17
C SER A 242 27.62 -3.54 17.17
N ILE A 243 27.92 -4.41 16.21
CA ILE A 243 26.93 -4.99 15.28
C ILE A 243 26.68 -6.44 15.69
N LYS A 244 25.43 -6.81 15.94
CA LYS A 244 24.98 -8.17 16.21
C LYS A 244 24.31 -8.75 14.97
N ASN A 245 24.82 -9.85 14.45
CA ASN A 245 24.15 -10.64 13.44
C ASN A 245 23.39 -11.80 14.09
N VAL A 246 22.11 -11.95 13.75
CA VAL A 246 21.23 -13.04 14.17
C VAL A 246 20.93 -13.89 12.95
N LYS A 247 21.38 -15.15 12.97
CA LYS A 247 21.09 -16.13 11.92
C LYS A 247 19.85 -16.93 12.29
N PHE A 248 18.95 -17.11 11.33
CA PHE A 248 17.70 -17.86 11.50
C PHE A 248 17.77 -19.24 10.83
N VAL A 249 16.86 -20.15 11.22
CA VAL A 249 16.75 -21.51 10.66
C VAL A 249 16.62 -21.50 9.13
N ASP A 250 15.92 -20.52 8.57
CA ASP A 250 15.70 -20.38 7.12
C ASP A 250 16.93 -19.85 6.34
N GLY A 251 18.08 -19.69 7.01
CA GLY A 251 19.31 -19.22 6.42
C GLY A 251 19.42 -17.68 6.33
N THR A 252 18.36 -16.94 6.62
CA THR A 252 18.41 -15.47 6.62
C THR A 252 19.19 -14.94 7.83
N THR A 253 19.72 -13.72 7.70
CA THR A 253 20.47 -13.04 8.77
C THR A 253 19.92 -11.63 8.99
N LYS A 254 19.64 -11.24 10.25
CA LYS A 254 19.34 -9.86 10.67
C LYS A 254 20.56 -9.24 11.33
N SER A 255 20.95 -8.05 10.90
CA SER A 255 21.99 -7.25 11.55
C SER A 255 21.34 -6.17 12.43
N VAL A 256 21.76 -6.09 13.69
CA VAL A 256 21.23 -5.16 14.70
C VAL A 256 22.37 -4.37 15.30
N LYS A 257 22.22 -3.05 15.37
CA LYS A 257 23.13 -2.20 16.15
C LYS A 257 22.88 -2.43 17.64
N VAL A 258 23.93 -2.76 18.38
CA VAL A 258 23.91 -2.89 19.84
C VAL A 258 24.72 -1.75 20.44
N ILE A 259 24.14 -1.06 21.42
CA ILE A 259 24.84 -0.04 22.21
C ILE A 259 24.93 -0.56 23.64
N ASN A 260 26.14 -0.88 24.11
CA ASN A 260 26.36 -1.30 25.48
C ASN A 260 27.08 -0.20 26.27
N ASN A 261 26.37 0.38 27.24
CA ASN A 261 26.87 1.47 28.07
C ASN A 261 27.50 0.98 29.39
N LYS A 262 27.49 -0.33 29.65
CA LYS A 262 28.04 -0.94 30.86
C LYS A 262 29.45 -1.47 30.62
#